data_AF-A0A4R1B212-F1
#
_entry.id   AF-A0A4R1B212-F1
#
_cell.length_a   1.000
_cell.length_b   1.000
_cell.length_c   1.000
_cell.angle_alpha   90.00
_cell.angle_beta   90.00
_cell.angle_gamma   90.00
#
_symmetry.space_group_name_H-M   'P 1'
#
loop_
_entity.id
_entity.type
_entity.pdbx_description
1 polymer ?
#
loop_
_entity_poly.entity_id
_entity_poly.type
_entity_poly.pdbx_seq_one_letter_code
_entity_poly.pdbx_strand_id
1 'polypeptide(L)'
;MKSLSKLALLALALYTTGAVQAQGTARKAAPQAAAAPVKSPVKNYYVVQLWNPSEPPTAQDEASLNAIRAAYKGKKVEVFSMRWSSEPELRGILGKFFGKNVQVDAGNEHSFVLNGVPFDMHSLKATLLIGDDKLLVSNVGKSDESISNYLKTAVK
;
A
#
# COMPACT_ATOMS: atom_id res chain seq x y z
N MET A 1 -73.36 -7.66 8.36
CA MET A 1 -72.40 -8.29 9.30
C MET A 1 -71.17 -7.38 9.36
N LYS A 2 -70.72 -6.99 10.59
CA LYS A 2 -69.35 -6.57 11.03
C LYS A 2 -68.57 -5.62 10.07
N SER A 3 -67.98 -4.48 10.45
CA SER A 3 -67.52 -3.97 11.75
C SER A 3 -66.87 -2.58 11.59
N LEU A 4 -66.83 -1.84 12.71
CA LEU A 4 -65.76 -0.97 13.22
C LEU A 4 -65.43 0.36 12.51
N SER A 5 -65.88 1.42 13.17
CA SER A 5 -65.33 2.77 13.13
C SER A 5 -63.91 2.87 13.70
N LYS A 6 -63.26 4.00 13.37
CA LYS A 6 -62.15 4.69 14.05
C LYS A 6 -60.73 4.29 13.59
N LEU A 7 -60.06 5.19 12.88
CA LEU A 7 -59.20 6.23 13.47
C LEU A 7 -58.56 7.03 12.33
N ALA A 8 -58.86 8.32 12.31
CA ALA A 8 -58.07 9.28 11.55
C ALA A 8 -56.73 9.49 12.28
N LEU A 9 -55.62 9.32 11.55
CA LEU A 9 -54.30 9.84 11.87
C LEU A 9 -53.69 10.19 10.51
N LEU A 10 -53.86 11.45 10.11
CA LEU A 10 -52.93 12.56 10.31
C LEU A 10 -51.69 12.41 9.42
N ALA A 11 -51.57 13.40 8.54
CA ALA A 11 -50.62 13.56 7.47
C ALA A 11 -49.15 13.50 7.91
N LEU A 12 -48.28 13.11 6.97
CA LEU A 12 -47.34 14.07 6.41
C LEU A 12 -46.91 13.65 5.00
N ALA A 13 -47.33 14.45 4.03
CA ALA A 13 -46.62 14.65 2.78
C ALA A 13 -45.20 15.18 3.11
N LEU A 14 -44.14 14.90 2.37
CA LEU A 14 -43.93 15.43 1.03
C LEU A 14 -42.72 14.70 0.42
N TYR A 15 -42.93 14.19 -0.78
CA TYR A 15 -41.89 14.07 -1.79
C TYR A 15 -41.29 15.46 -2.04
N THR A 16 -40.04 15.69 -1.66
CA THR A 16 -39.23 16.78 -2.21
C THR A 16 -37.91 16.22 -2.70
N THR A 17 -37.86 16.11 -4.02
CA THR A 17 -36.72 16.22 -4.92
C THR A 17 -35.55 17.05 -4.39
N GLY A 18 -34.35 16.51 -4.55
CA GLY A 18 -33.19 17.22 -5.08
C GLY A 18 -32.54 18.30 -4.20
N ALA A 19 -31.55 17.89 -3.41
CA ALA A 19 -30.36 18.70 -3.13
C ALA A 19 -29.28 17.81 -2.49
N VAL A 20 -28.59 16.99 -3.29
CA VAL A 20 -27.28 16.48 -2.86
C VAL A 20 -26.28 17.59 -3.17
N GLN A 21 -25.98 18.42 -2.16
CA GLN A 21 -24.83 19.30 -2.19
C GLN A 21 -23.57 18.45 -2.35
N ALA A 22 -23.01 18.48 -3.55
CA ALA A 22 -21.62 18.13 -3.77
C ALA A 22 -20.73 19.18 -3.06
N GLN A 23 -20.49 18.98 -1.77
CA GLN A 23 -19.35 19.60 -1.11
C GLN A 23 -18.10 18.87 -1.58
N GLY A 24 -17.48 19.42 -2.63
CA GLY A 24 -16.09 19.21 -2.93
C GLY A 24 -15.24 19.73 -1.78
N THR A 25 -15.03 18.93 -0.75
CA THR A 25 -13.88 19.10 0.12
C THR A 25 -12.68 18.61 -0.65
N ALA A 26 -11.94 19.55 -1.24
CA ALA A 26 -10.54 19.35 -1.59
C ALA A 26 -9.86 18.74 -0.36
N ARG A 27 -9.56 17.44 -0.42
CA ARG A 27 -8.86 16.72 0.63
C ARG A 27 -7.44 17.24 0.59
N LYS A 28 -7.20 18.31 1.35
CA LYS A 28 -5.89 18.85 1.69
C LYS A 28 -5.03 17.64 2.04
N ALA A 29 -4.01 17.35 1.23
CA ALA A 29 -3.04 16.31 1.52
C ALA A 29 -2.54 16.58 2.94
N ALA A 30 -2.93 15.71 3.87
CA ALA A 30 -2.47 15.83 5.24
C ALA A 30 -0.94 15.72 5.18
N PRO A 31 -0.20 16.64 5.81
CA PRO A 31 1.25 16.55 5.87
C PRO A 31 1.57 15.16 6.42
N GLN A 32 2.33 14.41 5.62
CA GLN A 32 2.80 13.07 5.94
C GLN A 32 3.57 13.20 7.27
N ALA A 33 2.91 12.84 8.37
CA ALA A 33 3.56 12.77 9.66
C ALA A 33 4.67 11.74 9.50
N ALA A 34 5.92 12.21 9.58
CA ALA A 34 7.07 11.35 9.58
C ALA A 34 6.85 10.27 10.64
N ALA A 35 6.69 9.02 10.19
CA ALA A 35 6.56 7.90 11.08
C ALA A 35 7.77 7.92 12.03
N ALA A 36 7.51 8.05 13.33
CA ALA A 36 8.55 8.06 14.33
C ALA A 36 9.46 6.83 14.15
N PRO A 37 10.79 6.97 14.22
CA PRO A 37 11.70 5.85 14.01
C PRO A 37 11.41 4.78 15.06
N VAL A 38 10.88 3.64 14.61
CA VAL A 38 10.53 2.54 15.50
C VAL A 38 11.84 1.94 16.02
N LYS A 39 12.15 2.22 17.29
CA LYS A 39 13.31 1.70 18.06
C LYS A 39 13.18 0.19 18.34
N SER A 40 12.85 -0.61 17.35
CA SER A 40 12.98 -2.07 17.43
C SER A 40 14.12 -2.48 16.52
N PRO A 41 15.12 -3.25 17.00
CA PRO A 41 16.19 -3.72 16.15
C PRO A 41 15.60 -4.65 15.09
N VAL A 42 15.63 -4.21 13.83
CA VAL A 42 15.19 -5.01 12.68
C VAL A 42 16.09 -6.23 12.57
N LYS A 43 15.49 -7.43 12.54
CA LYS A 43 16.25 -8.68 12.46
C LYS A 43 16.59 -9.03 11.02
N ASN A 44 15.63 -8.91 10.11
CA ASN A 44 15.81 -9.23 8.69
C ASN A 44 15.33 -8.07 7.81
N TYR A 45 16.04 -7.86 6.70
CA TYR A 45 15.67 -6.92 5.66
C TYR A 45 15.28 -7.67 4.38
N TYR A 46 14.22 -7.22 3.73
CA TYR A 46 13.75 -7.75 2.47
C TYR A 46 13.68 -6.62 1.46
N VAL A 47 14.41 -6.75 0.36
CA VAL A 47 14.29 -5.87 -0.81
C VAL A 47 13.42 -6.57 -1.83
N VAL A 48 12.23 -6.03 -2.08
CA VAL A 48 11.21 -6.67 -2.92
C VAL A 48 10.93 -5.75 -4.10
N GLN A 49 11.37 -6.16 -5.29
CA GLN A 49 10.96 -5.52 -6.53
C GLN A 49 9.66 -6.17 -7.02
N LEU A 50 8.62 -5.37 -7.16
CA LEU A 50 7.31 -5.71 -7.69
C LEU A 50 7.22 -5.17 -9.12
N TRP A 51 6.74 -5.98 -10.07
CA TRP A 51 6.55 -5.55 -11.45
C TRP A 51 5.39 -6.28 -12.12
N ASN A 52 4.73 -5.57 -13.03
CA ASN A 52 3.65 -6.11 -13.87
C ASN A 52 4.20 -6.40 -15.28
N PRO A 53 3.70 -7.42 -16.01
CA PRO A 53 4.05 -7.63 -17.41
C PRO A 53 3.88 -6.41 -18.33
N SER A 54 2.93 -5.52 -18.02
CA SER A 54 2.73 -4.27 -18.75
C SER A 54 3.82 -3.23 -18.48
N GLU A 55 4.56 -3.36 -17.38
CA GLU A 55 5.69 -2.49 -17.03
C GLU A 55 6.84 -3.34 -16.46
N PRO A 56 7.58 -4.07 -17.33
CA PRO A 56 8.63 -4.97 -16.89
C PRO A 56 9.83 -4.20 -16.28
N PRO A 57 10.69 -4.89 -15.51
CA PRO A 57 11.95 -4.33 -15.05
C PRO A 57 12.82 -3.89 -16.22
N THR A 58 13.50 -2.76 -16.07
CA THR A 58 14.54 -2.35 -17.03
C THR A 58 15.86 -3.06 -16.72
N ALA A 59 16.79 -3.11 -17.66
CA ALA A 59 18.14 -3.63 -17.42
C ALA A 59 18.85 -2.89 -16.27
N GLN A 60 18.56 -1.59 -16.08
CA GLN A 60 19.07 -0.81 -14.95
C GLN A 60 18.46 -1.27 -13.62
N ASP A 61 17.16 -1.56 -13.58
CA ASP A 61 16.48 -2.06 -12.38
C ASP A 61 17.04 -3.43 -11.96
N GLU A 62 17.27 -4.31 -12.94
CA GLU A 62 17.89 -5.62 -12.70
C GLU A 62 19.34 -5.48 -12.22
N ALA A 63 20.13 -4.59 -12.83
CA ALA A 63 21.50 -4.34 -12.43
C ALA A 63 21.59 -3.81 -10.99
N SER A 64 20.74 -2.85 -10.63
CA SER A 64 20.61 -2.33 -9.27
C SER A 64 20.24 -3.43 -8.26
N LEU A 65 19.24 -4.25 -8.59
CA LEU A 65 18.80 -5.34 -7.71
C LEU A 65 19.89 -6.41 -7.53
N ASN A 66 20.60 -6.74 -8.61
CA ASN A 66 21.74 -7.66 -8.58
C ASN A 66 22.92 -7.10 -7.78
N ALA A 67 23.19 -5.80 -7.87
CA ALA A 67 24.22 -5.15 -7.05
C ALA A 67 23.89 -5.24 -5.56
N ILE A 68 22.64 -5.00 -5.16
CA ILE A 68 22.18 -5.18 -3.77
C ILE A 68 22.33 -6.65 -3.36
N ARG A 69 21.87 -7.59 -4.20
CA ARG A 69 21.99 -9.03 -3.91
C ARG A 69 23.44 -9.45 -3.70
N ALA A 70 24.38 -8.93 -4.50
CA ALA A 70 25.80 -9.22 -4.37
C ALA A 70 26.39 -8.59 -3.10
N ALA A 71 26.09 -7.31 -2.84
CA ALA A 71 26.65 -6.56 -1.71
C ALA A 71 26.23 -7.10 -0.34
N TYR A 72 25.02 -7.65 -0.24
CA TYR A 72 24.47 -8.16 1.02
C TYR A 72 24.31 -9.70 1.05
N LYS A 73 24.96 -10.42 0.14
CA LYS A 73 24.99 -11.89 0.15
C LYS A 73 25.55 -12.43 1.47
N GLY A 74 24.79 -13.30 2.14
CA GLY A 74 25.19 -13.86 3.44
C GLY A 74 25.00 -12.91 4.63
N LYS A 75 24.45 -11.71 4.40
CA LYS A 75 23.96 -10.83 5.47
C LYS A 75 22.46 -11.09 5.69
N LYS A 76 21.86 -10.39 6.65
CA LYS A 76 20.42 -10.48 6.97
C LYS A 76 19.54 -9.71 5.97
N VAL A 77 19.90 -9.73 4.69
CA VAL A 77 19.19 -9.04 3.61
C VAL A 77 18.86 -10.06 2.52
N GLU A 78 17.58 -10.22 2.24
CA GLU A 78 17.08 -11.05 1.14
C GLU A 78 16.52 -10.16 0.03
N VAL A 79 16.71 -10.57 -1.22
CA VAL A 79 16.40 -9.75 -2.39
C VAL A 79 15.54 -10.53 -3.38
N PHE A 80 14.30 -10.07 -3.57
CA PHE A 80 13.28 -10.70 -4.40
C PHE A 80 12.92 -9.81 -5.60
N SER A 81 12.66 -10.45 -6.74
CA SER A 81 11.93 -9.84 -7.86
C SER A 81 10.68 -10.66 -8.09
N MET A 82 9.52 -10.04 -7.99
CA MET A 82 8.21 -10.68 -7.96
C MET A 82 7.29 -10.05 -8.99
N ARG A 83 6.85 -10.89 -9.93
CA ARG A 83 5.82 -10.54 -10.89
C ARG A 83 4.44 -10.58 -10.22
N TRP A 84 3.59 -9.63 -10.58
CA TRP A 84 2.16 -9.67 -10.27
C TRP A 84 1.35 -9.34 -11.54
N SER A 85 0.11 -9.80 -11.61
CA SER A 85 -0.77 -9.56 -12.76
C SER A 85 -2.21 -9.19 -12.35
N SER A 86 -2.52 -9.22 -11.07
CA SER A 86 -3.82 -8.79 -10.52
C SER A 86 -3.68 -8.26 -9.09
N GLU A 87 -4.67 -7.51 -8.60
CA GLU A 87 -4.71 -7.04 -7.19
C GLU A 87 -4.63 -8.19 -6.18
N PRO A 88 -5.39 -9.31 -6.33
CA PRO A 88 -5.27 -10.43 -5.41
C PRO A 88 -3.87 -11.04 -5.35
N GLU A 89 -3.16 -11.11 -6.48
CA GLU A 89 -1.76 -11.56 -6.50
C GLU A 89 -0.83 -10.58 -5.79
N LEU A 90 -0.98 -9.29 -6.06
CA LEU A 90 -0.20 -8.24 -5.42
C LEU A 90 -0.41 -8.25 -3.91
N ARG A 91 -1.67 -8.32 -3.46
CA ARG A 91 -2.04 -8.47 -2.05
C ARG A 91 -1.45 -9.73 -1.45
N GLY A 92 -1.48 -10.85 -2.18
CA GLY A 92 -0.87 -12.11 -1.76
C GLY A 92 0.64 -12.00 -1.59
N ILE A 93 1.33 -11.29 -2.49
CA ILE A 93 2.78 -11.02 -2.38
C ILE A 93 3.06 -10.15 -1.15
N LEU A 94 2.35 -9.04 -0.98
CA LEU A 94 2.50 -8.16 0.18
C LEU A 94 2.21 -8.91 1.48
N GLY A 95 1.20 -9.78 1.49
CA GLY A 95 0.85 -10.63 2.62
C GLY A 95 1.95 -11.60 3.08
N LYS A 96 2.91 -11.95 2.21
CA LYS A 96 4.07 -12.77 2.61
C LYS A 96 5.01 -12.02 3.57
N PHE A 97 5.07 -10.70 3.46
CA PHE A 97 5.97 -9.86 4.26
C PHE A 97 5.24 -9.18 5.43
N PHE A 98 3.98 -8.78 5.21
CA PHE A 98 3.19 -8.02 6.19
C PHE A 98 2.10 -8.86 6.87
N GLY A 99 1.92 -10.13 6.48
CA GLY A 99 0.94 -11.03 7.07
C GLY A 99 -0.50 -10.53 6.94
N LYS A 100 -1.26 -10.56 8.05
CA LYS A 100 -2.65 -10.06 8.10
C LYS A 100 -2.75 -8.54 8.10
N ASN A 101 -1.63 -7.83 8.13
CA ASN A 101 -1.59 -6.37 8.21
C ASN A 101 -1.62 -5.68 6.84
N VAL A 102 -2.09 -6.38 5.80
CA VAL A 102 -2.34 -5.81 4.46
C VAL A 102 -3.84 -5.59 4.30
N GLN A 103 -4.23 -4.32 4.20
CA GLN A 103 -5.61 -3.92 3.89
C GLN A 103 -5.64 -3.20 2.55
N VAL A 104 -6.68 -3.41 1.76
CA VAL A 104 -6.94 -2.63 0.55
C VAL A 104 -7.73 -1.40 0.95
N ASP A 105 -7.31 -0.21 0.50
CA ASP A 105 -8.07 1.02 0.74
C ASP A 105 -9.36 0.98 -0.09
N ALA A 106 -10.50 1.28 0.53
CA ALA A 106 -11.84 1.00 0.02
C ALA A 106 -12.29 1.88 -1.17
N GLY A 107 -11.36 2.51 -1.88
CA GLY A 107 -11.63 3.36 -3.04
C GLY A 107 -10.59 3.29 -4.15
N ASN A 108 -9.52 2.50 -4.00
CA ASN A 108 -8.48 2.35 -5.02
C ASN A 108 -7.80 0.98 -4.89
N GLU A 109 -7.93 0.15 -5.92
CA GLU A 109 -7.34 -1.20 -5.98
C GLU A 109 -5.80 -1.19 -5.97
N HIS A 110 -5.18 -0.02 -6.15
CA HIS A 110 -3.73 0.17 -6.07
C HIS A 110 -3.26 0.80 -4.76
N SER A 111 -4.17 1.15 -3.85
CA SER A 111 -3.83 1.71 -2.54
C SER A 111 -4.00 0.66 -1.45
N PHE A 112 -2.93 0.43 -0.70
CA PHE A 112 -2.86 -0.53 0.39
C PHE A 112 -2.50 0.17 1.70
N VAL A 113 -2.90 -0.42 2.82
CA VAL A 113 -2.38 -0.09 4.13
C VAL A 113 -1.53 -1.27 4.60
N LEU A 114 -0.22 -1.03 4.71
CA LEU A 114 0.80 -2.02 5.09
C LEU A 114 1.23 -1.75 6.53
N ASN A 115 0.73 -2.54 7.47
CA ASN A 115 1.02 -2.36 8.91
C ASN A 115 0.72 -0.93 9.42
N GLY A 116 -0.42 -0.38 8.98
CA GLY A 116 -0.84 0.99 9.31
C GLY A 116 -0.19 2.09 8.47
N VAL A 117 0.75 1.76 7.57
CA VAL A 117 1.39 2.71 6.66
C VAL A 117 0.66 2.70 5.31
N PRO A 118 0.13 3.83 4.84
CA PRO A 118 -0.46 3.91 3.51
C PRO A 118 0.63 3.72 2.44
N PHE A 119 0.36 2.86 1.48
CA PHE A 119 1.20 2.55 0.34
C PHE A 119 0.35 2.64 -0.92
N ASP A 120 0.63 3.61 -1.78
CA ASP A 120 -0.10 3.80 -3.02
C ASP A 120 0.76 3.44 -4.23
N MET A 121 0.30 2.46 -4.99
CA MET A 121 1.00 1.89 -6.12
C MET A 121 0.52 2.51 -7.43
N HIS A 122 0.81 3.79 -7.62
CA HIS A 122 0.43 4.57 -8.82
C HIS A 122 1.17 4.18 -10.12
N SER A 123 2.15 3.28 -10.04
CA SER A 123 2.83 2.67 -11.20
C SER A 123 2.71 1.16 -11.11
N LEU A 124 2.88 0.46 -12.23
CA LEU A 124 2.81 -0.98 -12.26
C LEU A 124 4.12 -1.65 -11.79
N LYS A 125 5.08 -0.85 -11.31
CA LYS A 125 6.37 -1.28 -10.80
C LYS A 125 6.70 -0.55 -9.49
N ALA A 126 7.26 -1.27 -8.52
CA ALA A 126 7.74 -0.69 -7.28
C ALA A 126 8.93 -1.48 -6.72
N THR A 127 9.80 -0.83 -5.94
CA THR A 127 10.81 -1.51 -5.12
C THR A 127 10.60 -1.12 -3.66
N LEU A 128 10.42 -2.12 -2.80
CA LEU A 128 10.14 -1.95 -1.38
C LEU A 128 11.33 -2.43 -0.56
N LEU A 129 11.67 -1.69 0.49
CA LEU A 129 12.51 -2.17 1.57
C LEU A 129 11.64 -2.44 2.79
N ILE A 130 11.64 -3.68 3.23
CA ILE A 130 10.84 -4.17 4.36
C ILE A 130 11.80 -4.63 5.44
N GLY A 131 11.60 -4.16 6.67
CA GLY A 131 12.33 -4.61 7.85
C GLY A 131 11.41 -5.39 8.76
N ASP A 132 11.63 -6.69 8.89
CA ASP A 132 10.71 -7.64 9.53
C ASP A 132 9.29 -7.52 8.94
N ASP A 133 8.39 -6.78 9.60
CA ASP A 133 6.99 -6.56 9.22
C ASP A 133 6.67 -5.08 8.91
N LYS A 134 7.69 -4.24 8.70
CA LYS A 134 7.55 -2.78 8.52
C LYS A 134 8.05 -2.34 7.17
N LEU A 135 7.25 -1.50 6.50
CA LEU A 135 7.68 -0.80 5.30
C LEU A 135 8.63 0.32 5.71
N LEU A 136 9.89 0.23 5.28
CA LEU A 136 10.93 1.21 5.61
C LEU A 136 11.12 2.23 4.49
N VAL A 137 11.15 1.75 3.24
CA VAL A 137 11.30 2.58 2.04
C VAL A 137 10.41 2.01 0.94
N SER A 138 9.78 2.89 0.16
CA SER A 138 8.98 2.52 -1.01
C SER A 138 9.30 3.40 -2.20
N ASN A 139 9.79 2.79 -3.28
CA ASN A 139 10.09 3.46 -4.54
C ASN A 139 9.11 2.97 -5.59
N VAL A 140 8.04 3.73 -5.85
CA VAL A 140 7.00 3.39 -6.82
C VAL A 140 7.30 4.11 -8.14
N GLY A 141 7.35 3.37 -9.26
CA GLY A 141 7.59 3.90 -10.61
C GLY A 141 8.97 4.51 -10.87
N LYS A 142 9.86 4.55 -9.87
CA LYS A 142 11.20 5.12 -9.98
C LYS A 142 12.28 4.20 -9.43
N SER A 143 13.44 4.23 -10.07
CA SER A 143 14.67 3.63 -9.58
C SER A 143 15.46 4.74 -8.85
N ASP A 144 15.73 4.57 -7.56
CA ASP A 144 16.56 5.52 -6.80
C ASP A 144 17.44 4.80 -5.77
N GLU A 145 18.42 5.53 -5.23
CA GLU A 145 19.42 4.97 -4.31
C GLU A 145 18.96 4.89 -2.85
N SER A 146 17.71 5.23 -2.54
CA SER A 146 17.22 5.35 -1.15
C SER A 146 17.33 4.02 -0.40
N ILE A 147 17.01 2.90 -1.06
CA ILE A 147 17.14 1.55 -0.47
C ILE A 147 18.60 1.22 -0.19
N SER A 148 19.49 1.46 -1.16
CA SER A 148 20.92 1.22 -1.02
C SER A 148 21.54 2.06 0.10
N ASN A 149 21.16 3.34 0.19
CA ASN A 149 21.62 4.26 1.24
C ASN A 149 21.11 3.86 2.62
N TYR A 150 19.85 3.45 2.72
CA TYR A 150 19.30 2.93 3.98
C TYR A 150 20.09 1.70 4.44
N LEU A 151 20.27 0.70 3.56
CA LEU A 151 20.96 -0.54 3.91
C LEU A 151 22.42 -0.30 4.33
N LYS A 152 23.14 0.65 3.71
CA LYS A 152 24.51 1.02 4.11
C LYS A 152 24.58 1.51 5.56
N THR A 153 23.56 2.22 6.02
CA THR A 153 23.51 2.74 7.40
C THR A 153 23.00 1.70 8.41
N ALA A 154 22.06 0.86 7.97
CA ALA A 154 21.31 -0.05 8.84
C ALA A 154 21.97 -1.43 8.99
N VAL A 155 22.72 -1.89 7.99
CA VAL A 155 23.38 -3.20 7.95
C VAL A 155 24.88 -3.01 7.99
N LYS A 156 25.47 -3.12 9.18
CA LYS A 156 26.92 -3.11 9.40
C LYS A 156 27.46 -4.52 9.16
#